data_AF-A0A9W3TBR9-F1
#
_entry.id   AF-A0A9W3TBR9-F1
#
_cell.length_a   1.000
_cell.length_b   1.000
_cell.length_c   1.000
_cell.angle_alpha   90.00
_cell.angle_beta   90.00
_cell.angle_gamma   90.00
#
_symmetry.space_group_name_H-M   'P 1'
#
loop_
_entity.id
_entity.type
_entity.pdbx_description
1 polymer ?
#
loop_
_entity_poly.entity_id
_entity_poly.type
_entity_poly.pdbx_seq_one_letter_code
_entity_poly.pdbx_strand_id
1 'polypeptide(L)'
;MAKVLYIIANPKLVENSVSNRVGQAFLKVYRKAHANDKIKEINLYEEEFPIIDQDIMNAWDKMRRRGTASILEDNHAKHKI
;
A
#
# COMPACT_ATOMS: atom_id res chain seq x y z
N MET A 1 17.21 -0.36 13.00
CA MET A 1 16.32 0.46 12.16
C MET A 1 15.46 -0.48 11.34
N ALA A 2 14.23 -0.69 11.78
CA ALA A 2 13.21 -1.39 11.02
C ALA A 2 12.43 -0.43 10.11
N LYS A 3 11.77 -0.99 9.10
CA LYS A 3 10.73 -0.32 8.33
C LYS A 3 9.39 -0.95 8.73
N VAL A 4 8.47 -0.12 9.23
CA VAL A 4 7.16 -0.56 9.68
C VAL A 4 6.10 0.01 8.74
N LEU A 5 5.19 -0.84 8.32
CA LEU A 5 4.02 -0.45 7.56
C LEU A 5 2.79 -0.55 8.46
N TYR A 6 2.17 0.59 8.77
CA TYR A 6 0.93 0.63 9.54
C TYR A 6 -0.24 0.79 8.57
N ILE A 7 -1.02 -0.28 8.42
CA ILE A 7 -2.12 -0.37 7.44
C ILE A 7 -3.44 -0.16 8.15
N ILE A 8 -4.21 0.83 7.70
CA ILE A 8 -5.56 1.14 8.19
C ILE A 8 -6.56 0.58 7.19
N ALA A 9 -7.38 -0.37 7.63
CA ALA A 9 -8.41 -1.02 6.83
C ALA A 9 -9.79 -0.83 7.47
N ASN A 10 -10.12 0.42 7.81
CA ASN A 10 -11.38 0.77 8.43
C ASN A 10 -11.83 2.17 7.97
N PRO A 11 -13.04 2.32 7.39
CA PRO A 11 -13.49 3.59 6.80
C PRO A 11 -13.92 4.62 7.85
N LYS A 12 -14.11 4.20 9.11
CA LYS A 12 -14.59 5.09 10.16
C LYS A 12 -13.48 6.01 10.63
N LEU A 13 -13.83 7.26 10.95
CA LEU A 13 -12.96 8.18 11.68
C LEU A 13 -12.51 7.56 13.01
N VAL A 14 -11.36 8.02 13.52
CA VAL A 14 -10.71 7.44 14.70
C VAL A 14 -11.65 7.45 15.90
N GLU A 15 -12.37 8.54 16.17
CA GLU A 15 -13.31 8.65 17.29
C GLU A 15 -14.42 7.58 17.27
N ASN A 16 -14.78 7.10 16.08
CA ASN A 16 -15.87 6.15 15.85
C ASN A 16 -15.39 4.71 15.65
N SER A 17 -14.09 4.44 15.81
CA SER A 17 -13.47 3.14 15.54
C SER A 17 -12.62 2.68 16.70
N VAL A 18 -13.00 1.55 17.31
CA VAL A 18 -12.19 0.92 18.37
C VAL A 18 -10.82 0.50 17.83
N SER A 19 -10.76 -0.13 16.66
CA SER A 19 -9.49 -0.58 16.08
C SER A 19 -8.57 0.59 15.73
N ASN A 20 -9.09 1.69 15.18
CA ASN A 20 -8.27 2.87 14.87
C ASN A 20 -7.75 3.54 16.15
N ARG A 21 -8.56 3.65 17.21
CA ARG A 21 -8.10 4.18 18.51
C ARG A 21 -7.00 3.32 19.12
N VAL A 22 -7.16 2.01 19.13
CA VAL A 22 -6.15 1.07 19.64
C VAL A 22 -4.87 1.16 18.81
N GLY A 23 -4.99 1.18 17.49
CA GLY A 23 -3.84 1.31 16.58
C GLY A 23 -3.08 2.62 16.75
N GLN A 24 -3.77 3.76 16.91
CA GLN A 24 -3.16 5.05 17.22
C GLN A 24 -2.44 5.05 18.59
N ALA A 25 -3.05 4.45 19.61
CA ALA A 25 -2.43 4.31 20.93
C ALA A 25 -1.15 3.45 20.86
N PHE A 26 -1.21 2.32 20.15
CA PHE A 26 -0.05 1.48 19.89
C PHE A 26 1.04 2.26 19.16
N LEU A 27 0.69 2.95 18.07
CA LEU A 27 1.65 3.66 17.23
C LEU A 27 2.36 4.78 17.98
N LYS A 28 1.63 5.50 18.85
CA LYS A 28 2.20 6.52 19.74
C LYS A 28 3.27 5.95 20.69
N VAL A 29 3.04 4.76 21.26
CA VAL A 29 4.01 4.11 22.15
C VAL A 29 5.18 3.53 21.33
N TYR A 30 4.88 2.90 20.19
CA TYR A 30 5.90 2.33 19.30
C TYR A 30 6.91 3.40 18.84
N ARG A 31 6.44 4.57 18.40
CA ARG A 31 7.30 5.69 17.97
C ARG A 31 8.27 6.15 19.06
N LYS A 32 7.85 6.10 20.33
CA LYS A 32 8.71 6.46 21.47
C LYS A 32 9.75 5.39 21.77
N ALA A 33 9.34 4.12 21.74
CA ALA A 33 10.23 2.98 22.01
C ALA A 33 11.25 2.73 20.89
N HIS A 34 10.90 3.11 19.65
CA HIS A 34 11.68 2.82 18.45
C HIS A 34 11.92 4.10 17.62
N ALA A 35 12.55 5.11 18.21
CA ALA A 35 12.76 6.43 17.60
C ALA A 35 13.51 6.41 16.25
N ASN A 36 14.30 5.36 16.00
CA ASN A 36 15.08 5.21 14.77
C ASN A 36 14.35 4.43 13.66
N ASP A 37 13.15 3.91 13.93
CA ASP A 37 12.41 3.14 12.93
C ASP A 37 11.61 4.05 11.99
N LYS A 38 11.54 3.64 10.73
CA LYS A 38 10.77 4.36 9.70
C LYS A 38 9.39 3.75 9.59
N ILE A 39 8.37 4.54 9.89
CA ILE A 39 6.98 4.10 9.82
C ILE A 39 6.31 4.79 8.64
N LYS A 40 5.75 4.00 7.72
CA LYS A 40 4.82 4.47 6.69
C LYS A 40 3.40 4.08 7.10
N GLU A 41 2.49 5.04 7.11
CA GLU A 41 1.06 4.81 7.32
C GLU A 41 0.37 4.74 5.96
N ILE A 42 -0.52 3.76 5.78
CA ILE A 42 -1.32 3.59 4.56
C ILE A 42 -2.78 3.39 4.98
N ASN A 43 -3.66 4.27 4.50
CA ASN A 43 -5.10 4.09 4.66
C ASN A 43 -5.68 3.48 3.38
N LEU A 44 -6.12 2.22 3.45
CA LEU A 44 -6.63 1.51 2.28
C LEU A 44 -7.91 2.13 1.69
N TYR A 45 -8.60 3.00 2.44
CA TYR A 45 -9.77 3.74 1.96
C TYR A 45 -9.42 5.07 1.29
N GLU A 46 -8.17 5.51 1.33
CA GLU A 46 -7.68 6.73 0.66
C GLU A 46 -6.73 6.41 -0.51
N GLU A 47 -6.28 5.16 -0.62
CA GLU A 47 -5.40 4.71 -1.69
C GLU A 47 -6.19 4.19 -2.89
N GLU A 48 -5.67 4.43 -4.09
CA GLU A 48 -6.19 3.85 -5.32
C GLU A 48 -5.49 2.52 -5.59
N PHE A 49 -6.25 1.42 -5.56
CA PHE A 49 -5.75 0.10 -5.93
C PHE A 49 -6.35 -0.35 -7.27
N PRO A 50 -5.53 -0.90 -8.18
CA PRO A 50 -6.05 -1.50 -9.39
C PRO A 50 -6.92 -2.70 -9.02
N ILE A 51 -8.12 -2.76 -9.60
CA ILE A 51 -8.97 -3.93 -9.51
C ILE A 51 -8.34 -5.02 -10.38
N ILE A 52 -8.34 -6.26 -9.90
CA ILE A 52 -7.86 -7.39 -10.68
C ILE A 52 -8.88 -7.65 -11.79
N ASP A 53 -8.47 -7.40 -13.03
CA ASP A 53 -9.25 -7.66 -14.24
C ASP A 53 -8.41 -8.43 -15.28
N GLN A 54 -8.97 -8.61 -16.48
CA GLN A 54 -8.31 -9.34 -17.56
C GLN A 54 -6.96 -8.71 -17.95
N ASP A 55 -6.84 -7.38 -17.92
CA ASP A 55 -5.61 -6.68 -18.31
C ASP A 55 -4.51 -6.88 -17.26
N ILE A 56 -4.85 -6.79 -15.98
CA ILE A 56 -3.93 -7.09 -14.88
C ILE A 56 -3.46 -8.56 -14.94
N MET A 57 -4.37 -9.50 -15.19
CA MET A 57 -4.04 -10.92 -15.31
C MET A 57 -3.12 -11.19 -16.52
N ASN A 58 -3.41 -10.58 -17.67
CA ASN A 58 -2.56 -10.66 -18.86
C ASN A 58 -1.16 -10.07 -18.61
N ALA A 59 -1.07 -8.95 -17.89
CA ALA A 59 0.19 -8.35 -17.50
C ALA A 59 0.99 -9.28 -16.59
N TRP A 60 0.37 -9.93 -15.61
CA TRP A 60 1.03 -10.94 -14.75
C TRP A 60 1.54 -12.14 -15.55
N ASP A 61 0.77 -12.64 -16.51
CA ASP A 61 1.23 -13.70 -17.42
C ASP A 61 2.42 -13.26 -18.28
N LYS A 62 2.43 -12.01 -18.74
CA LYS A 62 3.58 -11.43 -19.46
C LYS A 62 4.80 -11.33 -18.54
N MET A 63 4.64 -10.88 -17.29
CA MET A 63 5.71 -10.84 -16.28
C MET A 63 6.31 -12.22 -16.06
N ARG A 64 5.47 -13.23 -15.85
CA ARG A 64 5.93 -14.60 -15.59
C ARG A 64 6.73 -15.16 -16.75
N ARG A 65 6.37 -14.80 -17.99
CA ARG A 65 7.04 -15.28 -19.21
C ARG A 65 8.31 -14.50 -19.58
N ARG A 66 8.38 -13.19 -19.29
CA ARG A 66 9.41 -12.29 -19.82
C ARG A 66 10.21 -11.51 -18.77
N GLY A 67 9.91 -11.69 -17.48
CA GLY A 67 10.50 -10.91 -16.39
C GLY A 67 9.86 -9.53 -16.20
N THR A 68 10.06 -8.95 -15.01
CA THR A 68 9.44 -7.72 -14.51
C THR A 68 9.77 -6.47 -15.33
N ALA A 69 10.94 -6.42 -16.00
CA ALA A 69 11.36 -5.27 -16.81
C ALA A 69 10.43 -5.05 -18.03
N SER A 70 9.76 -6.08 -18.52
CA SER A 70 8.95 -6.04 -19.76
C SER A 70 7.60 -5.32 -19.65
N ILE A 71 7.18 -4.88 -18.45
CA ILE A 71 5.92 -4.15 -18.23
C ILE A 71 6.14 -2.63 -18.28
N LEU A 72 7.31 -2.16 -17.81
CA LEU A 72 7.59 -0.72 -17.72
C LEU A 72 7.69 -0.10 -19.11
N GLU A 73 8.20 -0.85 -20.09
CA GLU A 73 8.31 -0.40 -21.49
C GLU A 73 6.94 -0.20 -22.17
N ASP A 74 5.93 -1.01 -21.82
CA ASP A 74 4.61 -0.96 -22.45
C ASP A 74 3.74 0.21 -21.93
N ASN A 75 3.84 0.54 -20.65
CA ASN A 75 3.01 1.59 -20.04
C ASN A 75 3.41 3.01 -20.50
N HIS A 76 4.67 3.23 -20.87
CA HIS A 76 5.13 4.49 -21.47
C HIS A 76 4.62 4.71 -22.91
N ALA A 77 4.22 3.65 -23.62
CA ALA A 77 3.71 3.76 -24.99
C ALA A 77 2.22 4.13 -25.06
N LYS A 78 1.43 3.83 -24.02
CA LYS A 78 -0.04 4.01 -24.04
C LYS A 78 -0.56 5.38 -23.59
N HIS A 79 0.26 6.20 -22.91
CA HIS A 79 -0.13 7.53 -22.41
C HIS A 79 0.44 8.70 -23.24
N LYS A 80 0.75 8.47 -24.52
CA LYS A 80 1.39 9.47 -25.40
C LYS A 80 0.48 9.98 -26.52
N ILE A 81 -0.82 10.10 -26.26
CA ILE A 81 -1.79 10.76 -27.15
C ILE A 81 -2.33 12.00 -26.44
#